data_AF-A0A0D0ADL4-F1
#
_entry.id   AF-A0A0D0ADL4-F1
#
_cell.length_a   1.000
_cell.length_b   1.000
_cell.length_c   1.000
_cell.angle_alpha   90.00
_cell.angle_beta   90.00
_cell.angle_gamma   90.00
#
_symmetry.space_group_name_H-M   'P 1'
#
loop_
_entity.id
_entity.type
_entity.pdbx_description
1 polymer ?
#
loop_
_entity_poly.entity_id
_entity_poly.type
_entity_poly.pdbx_seq_one_letter_code
_entity_poly.pdbx_strand_id
1 'polypeptide(L)'
;ITHLVEVAIHMTLYVRQIYPADLSELPIMPGNTLFRHPASNEYISGTVKVVSDDLVVVVVKDRNQVALDRFIFSVQNMVEIESYN
;
A
#
# COMPACT_ATOMS: atom_id res chain seq x y z
N ILE A 1 -11.45 0.99 -0.38
CA ILE A 1 -10.55 -0.19 -0.46
C ILE A 1 -9.14 0.21 -0.89
N THR A 2 -8.97 0.82 -2.07
CA THR A 2 -7.67 1.30 -2.61
C THR A 2 -6.84 2.06 -1.59
N HIS A 3 -7.47 2.96 -0.82
CA HIS A 3 -6.78 3.76 0.19
C HIS A 3 -6.22 2.95 1.38
N LEU A 4 -6.90 1.86 1.80
CA LEU A 4 -6.41 0.99 2.87
C LEU A 4 -5.14 0.24 2.45
N VAL A 5 -5.12 -0.26 1.21
CA VAL A 5 -3.96 -0.95 0.63
C VAL A 5 -2.78 0.02 0.49
N GLU A 6 -3.04 1.24 0.03
CA GLU A 6 -2.03 2.30 -0.07
C GLU A 6 -1.40 2.58 1.30
N VAL A 7 -2.20 2.87 2.34
CA VAL A 7 -1.70 3.11 3.70
C VAL A 7 -0.92 1.91 4.25
N ALA A 8 -1.37 0.68 3.97
CA ALA A 8 -0.67 -0.53 4.40
C ALA A 8 0.70 -0.71 3.71
N ILE A 9 0.80 -0.41 2.42
CA ILE A 9 2.08 -0.40 1.68
C ILE A 9 3.02 0.61 2.32
N HIS A 10 2.54 1.83 2.57
CA HIS A 10 3.31 2.90 3.18
C HIS A 10 3.81 2.57 4.59
N MET A 11 2.95 1.98 5.43
CA MET A 11 3.34 1.49 6.75
C MET A 11 4.38 0.37 6.67
N THR A 12 4.24 -0.56 5.72
CA THR A 12 5.19 -1.66 5.53
C THR A 12 6.58 -1.12 5.16
N LEU A 13 6.63 -0.15 4.24
CA LEU A 13 7.87 0.50 3.82
C LEU A 13 8.54 1.26 4.97
N TYR A 14 7.74 1.92 5.82
CA TYR A 14 8.20 2.65 6.99
C TYR A 14 8.77 1.71 8.07
N VAL A 15 8.03 0.68 8.48
CA VAL A 15 8.46 -0.28 9.51
C VAL A 15 9.73 -1.03 9.09
N ARG A 16 9.88 -1.31 7.79
CA ARG A 16 11.06 -1.99 7.25
C ARG A 16 12.25 -1.07 6.98
N GLN A 17 12.13 0.23 7.25
CA GLN A 17 13.17 1.24 6.98
C GLN A 17 13.70 1.17 5.53
N ILE A 18 12.83 0.79 4.59
CA ILE A 18 13.18 0.74 3.16
C ILE A 18 13.37 2.16 2.63
N TYR A 19 12.61 3.12 3.19
CA TYR A 19 12.83 4.54 3.01
C TYR A 19 13.38 5.16 4.31
N PRO A 20 14.30 6.15 4.20
CA PRO A 20 14.76 6.89 5.37
C PRO A 20 13.58 7.62 6.03
N ALA A 21 13.59 7.62 7.38
CA ALA A 21 12.51 8.17 8.20
C ALA A 21 12.20 9.65 7.89
N ASP A 22 13.19 10.41 7.43
CA ASP A 22 13.07 11.82 7.05
C ASP A 22 12.17 12.07 5.82
N LEU A 23 11.80 11.01 5.09
CA LEU A 23 10.92 11.07 3.91
C LEU A 23 9.48 10.65 4.22
N SER A 24 9.20 10.18 5.44
CA SER A 24 7.95 9.52 5.80
C SER A 24 7.33 10.21 7.02
N GLU A 25 6.32 11.05 6.81
CA GLU A 25 5.47 11.48 7.93
C GLU A 25 4.43 10.40 8.18
N LEU A 26 4.26 9.97 9.44
CA LEU A 26 3.23 9.00 9.82
C LEU A 26 1.86 9.53 9.38
N PRO A 27 1.00 8.73 8.72
CA PRO A 27 -0.30 9.20 8.27
C PRO A 27 -1.18 9.49 9.49
N ILE A 28 -1.46 10.77 9.72
CA ILE A 28 -2.32 11.24 10.83
C ILE A 28 -3.81 11.01 10.52
N MET A 29 -4.19 10.86 9.24
CA MET A 29 -5.57 10.61 8.82
C MET A 29 -5.67 9.82 7.50
N PRO A 30 -6.75 9.05 7.29
CA PRO A 30 -7.05 8.43 6.01
C PRO A 30 -7.29 9.52 4.95
N GLY A 31 -6.36 9.68 4.03
CA GLY A 31 -6.37 10.65 2.93
C GLY A 31 -5.07 11.43 2.79
N ASN A 32 -4.24 11.45 3.84
CA ASN A 32 -2.96 12.17 3.85
C ASN A 32 -1.79 11.17 3.85
N THR A 33 -1.54 10.59 2.69
CA THR A 33 -0.33 9.78 2.45
C THR A 33 0.85 10.71 2.17
N LEU A 34 1.59 11.12 3.21
CA LEU A 34 2.71 12.06 3.08
C LEU A 34 4.06 11.32 3.07
N PHE A 35 4.38 10.71 1.92
CA PHE A 35 5.80 10.60 1.54
C PHE A 35 6.22 11.86 0.81
N ARG A 36 7.41 12.37 1.14
CA ARG A 36 7.96 13.60 0.54
C ARG A 36 8.30 13.47 -0.95
N HIS A 37 8.38 12.25 -1.51
CA HIS A 37 8.68 12.04 -2.93
C HIS A 37 7.42 11.87 -3.78
N PRO A 38 7.07 12.87 -4.62
CA PRO A 38 5.86 12.81 -5.44
C PRO A 38 5.86 11.62 -6.42
N ALA A 39 7.03 11.23 -6.94
CA ALA A 39 7.15 10.09 -7.85
C ALA A 39 6.79 8.74 -7.21
N SER A 40 7.11 8.54 -5.93
CA SER A 40 6.79 7.29 -5.21
C SER A 40 5.29 7.20 -4.89
N ASN A 41 4.68 8.33 -4.51
CA ASN A 41 3.23 8.40 -4.29
C ASN A 41 2.45 8.16 -5.58
N GLU A 42 2.88 8.76 -6.69
CA GLU A 42 2.24 8.56 -7.99
C GLU A 42 2.37 7.10 -8.45
N TYR A 43 3.54 6.47 -8.24
CA TYR A 43 3.74 5.05 -8.55
C TYR A 43 2.82 4.14 -7.73
N ILE A 44 2.73 4.35 -6.42
CA ILE A 44 1.87 3.53 -5.54
C ILE A 44 0.40 3.77 -5.87
N SER A 45 -0.04 5.03 -5.96
CA SER A 45 -1.43 5.36 -6.28
C SER A 45 -1.83 4.85 -7.67
N GLY A 46 -0.94 4.97 -8.67
CA GLY A 46 -1.15 4.43 -10.01
C GLY A 46 -1.23 2.91 -10.03
N THR A 47 -0.38 2.23 -9.25
CA THR A 47 -0.39 0.77 -9.14
C THR A 47 -1.67 0.28 -8.46
N VAL A 48 -2.05 0.84 -7.30
CA VAL A 48 -3.24 0.38 -6.56
C VAL A 48 -4.54 0.71 -7.29
N LYS A 49 -4.60 1.79 -8.09
CA LYS A 49 -5.77 2.10 -8.94
C LYS A 49 -6.01 1.07 -10.05
N VAL A 50 -4.96 0.41 -10.53
CA VAL A 50 -5.04 -0.60 -11.59
C VAL A 50 -5.31 -2.00 -11.03
N VAL A 51 -4.99 -2.22 -9.74
CA VAL A 51 -5.38 -3.46 -9.05
C VAL A 51 -6.90 -3.49 -8.91
N SER A 52 -7.52 -4.31 -9.76
CA SER A 52 -8.94 -4.68 -9.70
C SER A 52 -9.16 -6.04 -9.02
N ASP A 53 -8.08 -6.77 -8.77
CA ASP A 53 -8.10 -8.12 -8.21
C ASP A 53 -8.06 -8.14 -6.67
N ASP A 54 -8.65 -9.19 -6.11
CA ASP A 54 -8.79 -9.44 -4.67
C ASP A 54 -7.46 -9.69 -3.93
N LEU A 55 -6.31 -9.69 -4.62
CA LEU A 55 -5.01 -10.05 -4.04
C LEU A 55 -3.88 -9.10 -4.45
N VAL A 56 -3.27 -8.44 -3.47
CA VAL A 56 -2.10 -7.56 -3.64
C VAL A 56 -0.91 -8.16 -2.92
N VAL A 57 0.22 -8.29 -3.61
CA VAL A 57 1.47 -8.81 -3.03
C VAL A 57 2.56 -7.75 -3.11
N VAL A 58 3.08 -7.34 -1.95
CA VAL A 58 4.23 -6.45 -1.84
C VAL A 58 5.46 -7.30 -1.57
N VAL A 59 6.43 -7.27 -2.49
CA VAL A 59 7.67 -8.04 -2.36
C VAL A 59 8.82 -7.08 -2.06
N VAL A 60 9.50 -7.30 -0.94
CA VAL A 60 10.73 -6.59 -0.60
C VAL A 60 11.90 -7.39 -1.16
N LYS A 61 12.69 -6.76 -2.03
CA LYS A 61 13.88 -7.35 -2.64
C LYS A 61 15.14 -6.64 -2.16
N ASP A 62 16.21 -7.40 -2.02
CA ASP A 62 17.55 -6.87 -1.84
C ASP A 62 18.12 -6.36 -3.19
N ARG A 63 19.25 -5.65 -3.14
CA ARG A 63 20.00 -5.14 -4.30
C ARG A 63 20.32 -6.21 -5.34
N ASN A 64 20.49 -7.45 -4.90
CA ASN A 64 20.72 -8.61 -5.77
C ASN A 64 19.43 -9.22 -6.35
N GLN A 65 18.30 -8.51 -6.27
CA GLN A 65 16.98 -8.95 -6.74
C GLN A 65 16.42 -10.21 -6.04
N VAL A 66 16.99 -10.58 -4.89
CA VAL A 66 16.51 -11.68 -4.07
C VAL A 66 15.33 -11.20 -3.22
N ALA A 67 14.21 -11.91 -3.29
CA ALA A 67 13.04 -11.62 -2.47
C ALA A 67 13.30 -12.01 -1.01
N LEU A 68 13.37 -11.03 -0.13
CA LEU A 68 13.56 -11.23 1.31
C LEU A 68 12.21 -11.47 2.00
N ASP A 69 11.21 -10.67 1.66
CA ASP A 69 9.89 -10.72 2.30
C ASP A 69 8.76 -10.55 1.28
N ARG A 70 7.60 -11.13 1.62
CA ARG A 70 6.36 -11.01 0.84
C ARG A 70 5.22 -10.69 1.79
N PHE A 71 4.56 -9.56 1.57
CA PHE A 71 3.34 -9.17 2.28
C PHE A 71 2.16 -9.37 1.36
N ILE A 72 1.26 -10.27 1.74
CA ILE A 72 0.09 -10.64 0.93
C ILE A 72 -1.13 -10.01 1.59
N PHE A 73 -1.81 -9.16 0.84
CA PHE A 73 -3.06 -8.52 1.22
C PHE A 73 -4.17 -9.18 0.41
N SER A 74 -5.04 -9.93 1.08
CA SER A 74 -6.29 -10.40 0.49
C SER A 74 -7.37 -9.39 0.83
N VAL A 75 -7.92 -8.75 -0.19
CA VAL A 75 -9.06 -7.86 -0.10
C VAL A 75 -10.29 -8.69 -0.40
N GLN A 76 -11.11 -8.95 0.62
CA GLN A 76 -12.44 -9.51 0.39
C GLN A 76 -13.43 -8.37 0.17
N ASN A 77 -13.99 -8.30 -1.03
CA ASN A 77 -15.12 -7.42 -1.31
C ASN A 77 -16.36 -8.00 -0.59
N MET A 78 -16.67 -7.48 0.60
CA MET A 78 -17.98 -7.71 1.22
C MET A 78 -19.02 -6.97 0.38
N VAL A 79 -19.75 -7.71 -0.46
CA VAL A 79 -20.93 -7.16 -1.15
C VAL A 79 -21.98 -6.92 -0.07
N GLU A 80 -22.23 -5.66 0.25
CA GLU A 80 -23.37 -5.25 1.06
C GLU A 80 -24.63 -5.48 0.21
N ILE A 81 -25.32 -6.59 0.46
CA ILE A 81 -26.60 -6.87 -0.18
C ILE A 81 -27.61 -5.96 0.51
N GLU A 82 -27.96 -4.83 -0.12
CA GLU A 82 -29.08 -4.02 0.34
C GLU A 82 -30.31 -4.93 0.43
N SER A 83 -30.85 -5.06 1.64
CA SER A 83 -32.05 -5.85 1.87
C SER A 83 -33.21 -5.13 1.21
N TYR A 84 -33.65 -5.64 0.06
CA TYR A 84 -34.83 -5.13 -0.64
C TYR A 84 -36.04 -5.27 0.28
N ASN A 85 -36.60 -4.15 0.73
CA ASN A 85 -37.87 -4.09 1.46
C ASN A 85 -38.83 -3.16 0.72
#